data_AF-A0A3Q7FWZ0-F1
#
_entry.id   AF-A0A3Q7FWZ0-F1
#
_cell.length_a   1.000
_cell.length_b   1.000
_cell.length_c   1.000
_cell.angle_alpha   90.00
_cell.angle_beta   90.00
_cell.angle_gamma   90.00
#
_symmetry.space_group_name_H-M   'P 1'
#
loop_
_entity.id
_entity.type
_entity.pdbx_description
1 polymer ?
#
loop_
_entity_poly.entity_id
_entity_poly.type
_entity_poly.pdbx_seq_one_letter_code
_entity_poly.pdbx_strand_id
1 'polypeptide(L)'
;MLFMWITALKMIRFQAIFSKNVREKLFTHTAQVVALLVWEGLGLGGGPPVGNWSSTSANNKVLLGIGGGHYVPRHTDVIKKDGCWVGQLLSGYSLPMEDPGPSKGKVNAHDIAGTWKHSIRAAYDATKAGFPGGEILAHLDQKSFKSWQKNAIIEFLGAQNIKIGKPGF
;
A
#
# COMPACT_ATOMS: atom_id res chain seq x y z
N MET A 1 3.86 41.46 20.11
CA MET A 1 4.81 41.02 19.06
C MET A 1 5.26 39.56 19.28
N LEU A 2 4.32 38.63 19.53
CA LEU A 2 4.63 37.19 19.71
C LEU A 2 3.66 36.27 18.92
N PHE A 3 2.50 36.81 18.50
CA PHE A 3 1.52 36.06 17.69
C PHE A 3 1.82 36.05 16.18
N MET A 4 2.74 36.88 15.70
CA MET A 4 3.09 36.96 14.26
C MET A 4 4.18 35.97 13.81
N TRP A 5 4.88 35.31 14.74
CA TRP A 5 5.99 34.40 14.40
C TRP A 5 5.59 32.92 14.34
N ILE A 6 4.52 32.51 15.04
CA ILE A 6 4.08 31.11 15.06
C ILE A 6 3.26 30.74 13.81
N THR A 7 2.59 31.71 13.18
CA THR A 7 1.87 31.53 11.92
C THR A 7 2.82 31.53 10.71
N ALA A 8 3.84 32.40 10.68
CA ALA A 8 4.78 32.50 9.55
C ALA A 8 5.63 31.23 9.37
N LEU A 9 6.06 30.58 10.47
CA LEU A 9 6.92 29.41 10.39
C LEU A 9 6.17 28.10 10.07
N LYS A 10 4.87 28.02 10.40
CA LYS A 10 4.00 26.92 9.94
C LYS A 10 3.60 27.07 8.47
N MET A 11 3.63 28.29 7.94
CA MET A 11 3.28 28.57 6.54
C MET A 11 4.45 28.32 5.57
N ILE A 12 5.71 28.52 6.00
CA ILE A 12 6.89 28.29 5.14
C ILE A 12 7.25 26.80 5.00
N ARG A 13 6.96 25.95 6.00
CA ARG A 13 7.17 24.49 5.87
C ARG A 13 6.04 23.74 5.17
N PHE A 14 4.92 24.41 4.89
CA PHE A 14 3.86 23.89 4.02
C PHE A 14 4.20 24.07 2.52
N GLN A 15 5.17 24.95 2.19
CA GLN A 15 5.55 25.26 0.80
C GLN A 15 6.29 24.13 0.05
N ALA A 16 6.70 23.03 0.68
CA ALA A 16 7.55 22.02 0.03
C ALA A 16 6.84 20.76 -0.49
N ILE A 17 5.56 20.50 -0.14
CA ILE A 17 4.90 19.21 -0.44
C ILE A 17 3.92 19.26 -1.61
N PHE A 18 3.45 20.44 -2.04
CA PHE A 18 2.56 20.55 -3.22
C PHE A 18 3.34 20.99 -4.45
N SER A 19 4.06 20.05 -5.06
CA SER A 19 4.80 20.27 -6.30
C SER A 19 3.86 20.68 -7.45
N LYS A 20 3.95 21.98 -7.75
CA LYS A 20 3.81 22.65 -9.05
C LYS A 20 2.40 22.72 -9.68
N ASN A 21 1.89 23.95 -9.64
CA ASN A 21 0.91 24.57 -10.55
C ASN A 21 -0.51 23.96 -10.56
N VAL A 22 -1.40 24.41 -9.66
CA VAL A 22 -2.74 24.93 -9.99
C VAL A 22 -3.30 25.70 -8.78
N ARG A 23 -3.87 26.87 -9.09
CA ARG A 23 -4.34 27.97 -8.22
C ARG A 23 -5.37 27.58 -7.14
N GLU A 24 -5.13 28.08 -5.93
CA GLU A 24 -5.99 28.33 -4.73
C GLU A 24 -7.47 27.89 -4.68
N LYS A 25 -8.27 27.99 -5.75
CA LYS A 25 -9.69 27.59 -5.74
C LYS A 25 -9.93 26.07 -5.75
N LEU A 26 -8.97 25.28 -6.23
CA LEU A 26 -9.05 23.82 -6.18
C LEU A 26 -8.84 23.28 -4.75
N PHE A 27 -8.14 24.06 -3.90
CA PHE A 27 -7.67 23.60 -2.60
C PHE A 27 -8.78 23.57 -1.55
N THR A 28 -9.70 24.54 -1.55
CA THR A 28 -10.86 24.57 -0.62
C THR A 28 -11.83 23.42 -0.86
N HIS A 29 -12.16 23.12 -2.11
CA HIS A 29 -13.03 21.99 -2.47
C HIS A 29 -12.37 20.64 -2.11
N THR A 30 -11.07 20.50 -2.36
CA THR A 30 -10.33 19.28 -1.98
C THR A 30 -10.28 19.10 -0.47
N ALA A 31 -10.01 20.17 0.28
CA ALA A 31 -9.99 20.14 1.74
C ALA A 31 -11.36 19.78 2.33
N GLN A 32 -12.45 20.31 1.76
CA GLN A 32 -13.82 19.96 2.17
C GLN A 32 -14.13 18.49 1.92
N VAL A 33 -13.78 17.96 0.75
CA VAL A 33 -13.99 16.53 0.43
C VAL A 33 -13.21 15.62 1.38
N VAL A 34 -11.94 15.95 1.68
CA VAL A 34 -11.13 15.18 2.63
C VAL A 34 -11.71 15.28 4.05
N ALA A 35 -12.13 16.48 4.48
CA ALA A 35 -12.74 16.67 5.79
C ALA A 35 -14.03 15.86 5.95
N LEU A 36 -14.90 15.86 4.94
CA LEU A 36 -16.10 15.04 4.90
C LEU A 36 -15.77 13.55 4.95
N LEU A 37 -14.77 13.09 4.19
CA LEU A 37 -14.36 11.70 4.19
C LEU A 37 -13.86 11.23 5.55
N VAL A 38 -13.07 12.05 6.25
CA VAL A 38 -12.61 11.76 7.62
C VAL A 38 -13.79 11.80 8.61
N TRP A 39 -14.68 12.79 8.49
CA TRP A 39 -15.84 12.97 9.36
C TRP A 39 -16.81 11.76 9.29
N GLU A 40 -17.16 11.34 8.08
CA GLU A 40 -17.99 10.16 7.81
C GLU A 40 -17.25 8.86 8.18
N GLY A 41 -15.97 8.73 7.82
CA GLY A 41 -15.16 7.56 8.13
C GLY A 41 -15.09 7.28 9.63
N LEU A 42 -14.97 8.32 10.45
CA LEU A 42 -14.93 8.21 11.91
C LEU A 42 -16.33 8.18 12.56
N GLY A 43 -17.42 8.32 11.81
CA GLY A 43 -18.78 8.34 12.35
C GLY A 43 -19.10 9.60 13.17
N LEU A 44 -18.38 10.70 12.97
CA LEU A 44 -18.55 11.93 13.75
C LEU A 44 -19.90 12.63 13.46
N GLY A 45 -20.55 12.28 12.35
CA GLY A 45 -21.89 12.76 11.96
C GLY A 45 -23.06 12.07 12.67
N GLY A 46 -22.80 11.16 13.62
CA GLY A 46 -23.84 10.40 14.33
C GLY A 46 -24.28 9.11 13.62
N GLY A 47 -23.74 8.83 12.43
CA GLY A 47 -23.85 7.53 11.75
C GLY A 47 -22.77 6.53 12.20
N PRO A 48 -22.89 5.24 11.84
CA PRO A 48 -21.85 4.25 12.12
C PRO A 48 -20.56 4.58 11.37
N PRO A 49 -19.37 4.38 11.98
CA PRO A 49 -18.09 4.62 11.32
C PRO A 49 -17.90 3.70 10.12
N VAL A 50 -17.36 4.24 9.02
CA VAL A 50 -17.07 3.49 7.80
C VAL A 50 -15.63 2.98 7.84
N GLY A 51 -15.43 1.70 7.55
CA GLY A 51 -14.09 1.10 7.49
C GLY A 51 -13.58 0.55 8.82
N ASN A 52 -14.44 0.40 9.83
CA ASN A 52 -14.08 -0.36 11.04
C ASN A 52 -13.89 -1.84 10.71
N TRP A 53 -12.70 -2.36 10.98
CA TRP A 53 -12.43 -3.78 10.92
C TRP A 53 -13.17 -4.49 12.06
N SER A 54 -13.99 -5.49 11.72
CA SER A 54 -14.52 -6.44 12.70
C SER A 54 -14.13 -7.85 12.27
N SER A 55 -13.44 -8.57 13.15
CA SER A 55 -13.01 -9.95 12.90
C SER A 55 -14.18 -10.95 12.88
N THR A 56 -15.40 -10.49 13.20
CA THR A 56 -16.63 -11.27 13.24
C THR A 56 -17.13 -11.73 11.87
N SER A 57 -16.63 -11.13 10.79
CA SER A 57 -16.87 -11.61 9.42
C SER A 57 -15.77 -12.61 9.04
N ALA A 58 -16.01 -13.88 9.38
CA ALA A 58 -15.20 -14.99 8.89
C ALA A 58 -15.11 -14.88 7.35
N ASN A 59 -13.90 -14.83 6.81
CA ASN A 59 -13.55 -14.75 5.38
C ASN A 59 -13.36 -13.35 4.77
N ASN A 60 -13.15 -12.30 5.58
CA ASN A 60 -12.68 -11.04 5.04
C ASN A 60 -11.25 -11.18 4.50
N LYS A 61 -11.13 -11.17 3.16
CA LYS A 61 -9.86 -11.15 2.44
C LYS A 61 -9.24 -9.75 2.49
N VAL A 62 -7.95 -9.69 2.83
CA VAL A 62 -7.14 -8.47 2.91
C VAL A 62 -6.05 -8.52 1.87
N LEU A 63 -6.03 -7.53 0.99
CA LEU A 63 -5.08 -7.45 -0.11
C LEU A 63 -3.75 -6.84 0.36
N LEU A 64 -2.67 -7.60 0.22
CA LEU A 64 -1.30 -7.08 0.28
C LEU A 64 -0.82 -6.85 -1.15
N GLY A 65 -0.66 -5.59 -1.56
CA GLY A 65 -0.23 -5.26 -2.91
C GLY A 65 1.29 -5.25 -3.04
N ILE A 66 1.83 -5.93 -4.06
CA ILE A 66 3.26 -5.98 -4.36
C ILE A 66 3.47 -5.60 -5.83
N GLY A 67 4.26 -4.55 -6.06
CA GLY A 67 4.59 -4.02 -7.37
C GLY A 67 3.77 -2.81 -7.80
N GLY A 68 3.94 -2.46 -9.06
CA GLY A 68 3.34 -1.27 -9.66
C GLY A 68 4.18 0.00 -9.46
N GLY A 69 3.74 1.08 -10.13
CA GLY A 69 4.29 2.42 -9.96
C GLY A 69 3.73 3.14 -8.73
N HIS A 70 4.06 4.42 -8.56
CA HIS A 70 3.65 5.23 -7.40
C HIS A 70 2.13 5.27 -7.15
N TYR A 71 1.32 5.15 -8.21
CA TYR A 71 -0.14 5.20 -8.14
C TYR A 71 -0.82 3.83 -8.08
N VAL A 72 -0.05 2.74 -8.17
CA VAL A 72 -0.49 1.34 -7.97
C VAL A 72 -1.84 1.00 -8.68
N PRO A 73 -2.04 1.40 -9.96
CA PRO A 73 -3.37 1.44 -10.58
C PRO A 73 -4.06 0.08 -10.68
N ARG A 74 -3.30 -1.00 -10.92
CA ARG A 74 -3.85 -2.35 -11.01
C ARG A 74 -4.40 -2.87 -9.68
N HIS A 75 -3.81 -2.48 -8.57
CA HIS A 75 -4.35 -2.86 -7.27
C HIS A 75 -5.59 -2.03 -6.98
N THR A 76 -5.58 -0.73 -7.27
CA THR A 76 -6.77 0.14 -7.17
C THR A 76 -7.95 -0.41 -7.97
N ASP A 77 -7.73 -0.93 -9.18
CA ASP A 77 -8.78 -1.55 -9.99
C ASP A 77 -9.37 -2.81 -9.33
N VAL A 78 -8.54 -3.64 -8.71
CA VAL A 78 -8.97 -4.84 -7.97
C VAL A 78 -9.78 -4.43 -6.74
N ILE A 79 -9.28 -3.44 -5.98
CA ILE A 79 -9.91 -2.93 -4.77
C ILE A 79 -11.31 -2.40 -5.05
N LYS A 80 -11.46 -1.62 -6.13
CA LYS A 80 -12.75 -1.04 -6.53
C LYS A 80 -13.77 -2.06 -7.00
N LYS A 81 -13.32 -3.19 -7.58
CA LYS A 81 -14.21 -4.20 -8.18
C LYS A 81 -14.62 -5.29 -7.19
N ASP A 82 -13.68 -5.74 -6.36
CA ASP A 82 -13.85 -6.92 -5.52
C ASP A 82 -14.28 -6.57 -4.08
N GLY A 83 -14.35 -5.28 -3.74
CA GLY A 83 -14.81 -4.82 -2.41
C GLY A 83 -13.93 -5.31 -1.25
N CYS A 84 -12.66 -5.60 -1.52
CA CYS A 84 -11.74 -6.19 -0.55
C CYS A 84 -11.10 -5.15 0.38
N TRP A 85 -10.72 -5.59 1.57
CA TRP A 85 -9.88 -4.78 2.45
C TRP A 85 -8.47 -4.66 1.89
N VAL A 86 -7.81 -3.55 2.20
CA VAL A 86 -6.49 -3.24 1.64
C VAL A 86 -5.53 -3.01 2.78
N GLY A 87 -4.48 -3.82 2.81
CA GLY A 87 -3.34 -3.63 3.68
C GLY A 87 -2.32 -2.70 3.07
N GLN A 88 -1.06 -3.06 3.26
CA GLN A 88 0.06 -2.32 2.67
C GLN A 88 0.12 -2.51 1.14
N LEU A 89 0.49 -1.46 0.43
CA LEU A 89 0.76 -1.48 -1.01
C LEU A 89 2.25 -1.14 -1.23
N LEU A 90 3.05 -2.14 -1.57
CA LEU A 90 4.47 -1.98 -1.85
C LEU A 90 4.68 -1.72 -3.34
N SER A 91 5.24 -0.57 -3.66
CA SER A 91 5.64 -0.27 -5.04
C SER A 91 6.85 -1.12 -5.49
N GLY A 92 7.06 -1.23 -6.80
CA GLY A 92 8.24 -1.91 -7.34
C GLY A 92 9.57 -1.26 -6.92
N TYR A 93 9.62 0.07 -6.75
CA TYR A 93 10.83 0.78 -6.32
C TYR A 93 11.14 0.60 -4.83
N SER A 94 10.16 0.19 -4.02
CA SER A 94 10.35 -0.16 -2.60
C SER A 94 10.92 -1.58 -2.40
N LEU A 95 11.17 -2.30 -3.51
CA LEU A 95 11.65 -3.68 -3.53
C LEU A 95 12.98 -3.77 -4.29
N PRO A 96 14.05 -3.12 -3.79
CA PRO A 96 15.34 -3.19 -4.46
C PRO A 96 15.85 -4.63 -4.41
N MET A 97 16.13 -5.15 -5.60
CA MET A 97 16.73 -6.47 -5.82
C MET A 97 18.02 -6.28 -6.61
N GLU A 98 19.07 -6.92 -6.14
CA GLU A 98 20.34 -6.96 -6.86
C GLU A 98 20.28 -8.08 -7.90
N ASP A 99 20.72 -7.78 -9.11
CA ASP A 99 20.73 -8.76 -10.20
C ASP A 99 21.77 -9.84 -9.86
N PRO A 100 21.38 -11.13 -9.79
CA PRO A 100 22.29 -12.23 -9.46
C PRO A 100 23.34 -12.50 -10.54
N GLY A 101 23.32 -11.75 -11.65
CA GLY A 101 24.25 -11.88 -12.76
C GLY A 101 23.91 -13.08 -13.67
N PRO A 102 24.74 -13.33 -14.71
CA PRO A 102 24.53 -14.41 -15.66
C PRO A 102 24.81 -15.77 -15.02
N SER A 103 23.85 -16.25 -14.22
CA SER A 103 23.83 -17.63 -13.73
C SER A 103 23.27 -18.55 -14.82
N LYS A 104 23.96 -19.66 -15.11
CA LYS A 104 23.51 -20.68 -16.09
C LYS A 104 22.39 -21.60 -15.54
N GLY A 105 21.85 -21.29 -14.36
CA GLY A 105 20.88 -22.11 -13.63
C GLY A 105 19.67 -21.29 -13.15
N LYS A 106 18.71 -21.97 -12.52
CA LYS A 106 17.54 -21.32 -11.92
C LYS A 106 18.02 -20.44 -10.75
N VAL A 107 17.80 -19.14 -10.85
CA VAL A 107 18.07 -18.19 -9.76
C VAL A 107 17.16 -18.53 -8.58
N ASN A 108 17.73 -18.89 -7.43
CA ASN A 108 16.95 -19.07 -6.21
C ASN A 108 16.68 -17.72 -5.56
N ALA A 109 15.50 -17.57 -4.95
CA ALA A 109 15.16 -16.37 -4.19
C ALA A 109 16.17 -16.07 -3.07
N HIS A 110 16.78 -17.10 -2.47
CA HIS A 110 17.77 -16.93 -1.40
C HIS A 110 18.98 -16.12 -1.87
N ASP A 111 19.43 -16.34 -3.11
CA ASP A 111 20.67 -15.81 -3.67
C ASP A 111 20.53 -14.37 -4.20
N ILE A 112 19.29 -13.84 -4.25
CA ILE A 112 19.02 -12.46 -4.65
C ILE A 112 19.16 -11.55 -3.43
N ALA A 113 20.19 -10.70 -3.47
CA ALA A 113 20.46 -9.68 -2.48
C ALA A 113 19.51 -8.46 -2.60
N GLY A 114 19.63 -7.53 -1.65
CA GLY A 114 18.74 -6.37 -1.49
C GLY A 114 17.73 -6.53 -0.35
N THR A 115 16.97 -5.47 -0.07
CA THR A 115 16.08 -5.37 1.11
C THR A 115 14.64 -5.83 0.84
N TRP A 116 14.34 -6.27 -0.38
CA TRP A 116 12.99 -6.63 -0.82
C TRP A 116 12.28 -7.67 0.07
N LYS A 117 13.00 -8.71 0.56
CA LYS A 117 12.44 -9.72 1.46
C LYS A 117 11.96 -9.10 2.76
N HIS A 118 12.78 -8.22 3.34
CA HIS A 118 12.46 -7.51 4.57
C HIS A 118 11.29 -6.54 4.37
N SER A 119 11.28 -5.80 3.25
CA SER A 119 10.16 -4.91 2.91
C SER A 119 8.82 -5.67 2.82
N ILE A 120 8.79 -6.82 2.13
CA ILE A 120 7.58 -7.66 2.03
C ILE A 120 7.17 -8.18 3.40
N ARG A 121 8.14 -8.67 4.19
CA ARG A 121 7.89 -9.19 5.54
C ARG A 121 7.28 -8.11 6.46
N ALA A 122 7.89 -6.94 6.51
CA ALA A 122 7.43 -5.82 7.33
C ALA A 122 6.01 -5.37 6.93
N ALA A 123 5.73 -5.29 5.61
CA ALA A 123 4.42 -4.93 5.11
C ALA A 123 3.35 -5.99 5.43
N TYR A 124 3.70 -7.27 5.33
CA TYR A 124 2.83 -8.38 5.70
C TYR A 124 2.52 -8.36 7.20
N ASP A 125 3.53 -8.22 8.05
CA ASP A 125 3.35 -8.21 9.51
C ASP A 125 2.52 -6.99 9.96
N ALA A 126 2.75 -5.81 9.37
CA ALA A 126 1.92 -4.62 9.61
C ALA A 126 0.46 -4.81 9.14
N THR A 127 0.26 -5.46 7.99
CA THR A 127 -1.09 -5.80 7.50
C THR A 127 -1.77 -6.79 8.44
N LYS A 128 -1.06 -7.80 8.92
CA LYS A 128 -1.58 -8.78 9.87
C LYS A 128 -1.96 -8.16 11.20
N ALA A 129 -1.19 -7.19 11.69
CA ALA A 129 -1.50 -6.44 12.89
C ALA A 129 -2.74 -5.54 12.72
N GLY A 130 -2.91 -4.90 11.55
CA GLY A 130 -4.05 -4.04 11.26
C GLY A 130 -5.37 -4.80 11.00
N PHE A 131 -5.28 -6.07 10.58
CA PHE A 131 -6.43 -6.90 10.22
C PHE A 131 -6.41 -8.26 10.95
N PRO A 132 -6.54 -8.28 12.28
CA PRO A 132 -6.52 -9.52 13.06
C PRO A 132 -7.65 -10.46 12.65
N GLY A 133 -7.31 -11.72 12.38
CA GLY A 133 -8.25 -12.75 11.90
C GLY A 133 -8.57 -12.67 10.39
N GLY A 134 -8.04 -11.69 9.66
CA GLY A 134 -8.24 -11.56 8.23
C GLY A 134 -7.37 -12.51 7.41
N GLU A 135 -7.87 -12.95 6.25
CA GLU A 135 -7.09 -13.75 5.31
C GLU A 135 -6.28 -12.83 4.40
N ILE A 136 -4.97 -12.78 4.59
CA ILE A 136 -4.09 -11.92 3.77
C ILE A 136 -3.75 -12.62 2.46
N LEU A 137 -4.07 -11.97 1.35
CA LEU A 137 -3.75 -12.39 0.00
C LEU A 137 -2.74 -11.41 -0.63
N ALA A 138 -1.57 -11.92 -0.98
CA ALA A 138 -0.61 -11.17 -1.77
C ALA A 138 -1.06 -11.11 -3.23
N HIS A 139 -1.29 -9.90 -3.72
CA HIS A 139 -1.52 -9.63 -5.14
C HIS A 139 -0.26 -9.05 -5.74
N LEU A 140 0.21 -9.62 -6.85
CA LEU A 140 1.44 -9.22 -7.51
C LEU A 140 1.12 -8.52 -8.85
N ASP A 141 1.58 -7.29 -9.05
CA ASP A 141 1.57 -6.67 -10.38
C ASP A 141 2.64 -7.31 -11.27
N GLN A 142 2.27 -8.38 -11.95
CA GLN A 142 3.14 -9.15 -12.83
C GLN A 142 3.76 -8.35 -13.97
N LYS A 143 3.21 -7.18 -14.33
CA LYS A 143 3.77 -6.34 -15.41
C LYS A 143 4.83 -5.37 -14.89
N SER A 144 4.98 -5.23 -13.58
CA SER A 144 5.93 -4.29 -12.96
C SER A 144 7.32 -4.87 -12.68
N PHE A 145 7.51 -6.18 -12.89
CA PHE A 145 8.74 -6.90 -12.54
C PHE A 145 9.30 -7.70 -13.71
N LYS A 146 10.63 -7.84 -13.77
CA LYS A 146 11.32 -8.82 -14.64
C LYS A 146 10.92 -10.25 -14.24
N SER A 147 11.02 -11.19 -15.17
CA SER A 147 10.64 -12.60 -14.92
C SER A 147 11.35 -13.22 -13.71
N TRP A 148 12.66 -12.97 -13.56
CA TRP A 148 13.43 -13.49 -12.41
C TRP A 148 12.97 -12.86 -11.08
N GLN A 149 12.65 -11.57 -11.07
CA GLN A 149 12.16 -10.87 -9.87
C GLN A 149 10.80 -11.44 -9.43
N LYS A 150 9.90 -11.71 -10.39
CA LYS A 150 8.61 -12.34 -10.10
C LYS A 150 8.76 -13.71 -9.48
N ASN A 151 9.62 -14.54 -10.06
CA ASN A 151 9.85 -15.89 -9.57
C ASN A 151 10.43 -15.86 -8.16
N ALA A 152 11.37 -14.94 -7.90
CA ALA A 152 11.93 -14.74 -6.56
C ALA A 152 10.87 -14.34 -5.52
N ILE A 153 9.98 -13.41 -5.88
CA ILE A 153 8.89 -12.99 -5.00
C ILE A 153 7.94 -14.15 -4.73
N ILE A 154 7.53 -14.88 -5.77
CA ILE A 154 6.60 -16.02 -5.64
C ILE A 154 7.20 -17.12 -4.75
N GLU A 155 8.48 -17.45 -4.96
CA GLU A 155 9.21 -18.42 -4.14
C GLU A 155 9.31 -17.97 -2.68
N PHE A 156 9.66 -16.70 -2.44
CA PHE A 156 9.72 -16.13 -1.10
C PHE A 156 8.35 -16.16 -0.40
N LEU A 157 7.28 -15.73 -1.08
CA LEU A 157 5.93 -15.76 -0.52
C LEU A 157 5.48 -17.19 -0.18
N GLY A 158 5.77 -18.15 -1.04
CA GLY A 158 5.54 -19.57 -0.78
C GLY A 158 6.29 -20.08 0.44
N ALA A 159 7.58 -19.75 0.55
CA ALA A 159 8.41 -20.11 1.72
C ALA A 159 7.93 -19.46 3.03
N GLN A 160 7.29 -18.30 2.96
CA GLN A 160 6.69 -17.62 4.11
C GLN A 160 5.23 -18.06 4.39
N ASN A 161 4.69 -19.00 3.61
CA ASN A 161 3.30 -19.45 3.67
C ASN A 161 2.28 -18.29 3.49
N ILE A 162 2.63 -17.33 2.64
CA ILE A 162 1.75 -16.21 2.28
C ILE A 162 1.00 -16.58 1.00
N LYS A 163 -0.33 -16.59 1.06
CA LYS A 163 -1.18 -16.93 -0.08
C LYS A 163 -1.06 -15.86 -1.17
N ILE A 164 -0.95 -16.31 -2.43
CA ILE A 164 -0.93 -15.44 -3.61
C ILE A 164 -2.27 -15.58 -4.33
N GLY A 165 -2.93 -14.47 -4.64
CA GLY A 165 -4.22 -14.54 -5.30
C GLY A 165 -4.83 -13.18 -5.62
N LYS A 166 -6.05 -13.25 -6.15
CA LYS A 166 -6.95 -12.10 -6.26
C LYS A 166 -8.01 -12.22 -5.17
N PRO A 167 -8.54 -11.11 -4.65
CA PRO A 167 -9.59 -11.15 -3.64
C PRO A 167 -10.91 -11.65 -4.22
N GLY A 168 -11.23 -11.33 -5.48
CA GLY A 168 -12.27 -12.01 -6.25
C GLY A 168 -11.83 -13.43 -6.65
N PHE A 169 -12.71 -14.40 -6.43
CA PHE A 169 -12.53 -15.87 -6.44
C PHE A 169 -12.03 -16.41 -5.10
#